data_AF-A0A1V4AQ02-F1
#
_entry.id   AF-A0A1V4AQ02-F1
#
_cell.length_a   1.000
_cell.length_b   1.000
_cell.length_c   1.000
_cell.angle_alpha   90.00
_cell.angle_beta   90.00
_cell.angle_gamma   90.00
#
_symmetry.space_group_name_H-M   'P 1'
#
loop_
_entity.id
_entity.type
_entity.pdbx_description
1 polymer ?
#
loop_
_entity_poly.entity_id
_entity_poly.type
_entity_poly.pdbx_seq_one_letter_code
_entity_poly.pdbx_strand_id
1 'polypeptide(L)' 'MDTFKTTIEVGGYYLINPLNPRCRKHRGRMCKVLEIIDSHHVRVKLLETKRTARVKVSDLTDFEDDIDI' A
#
# COMPACT_ATOMS: atom_id res chain seq x y z
N MET A 1 -6.05 -7.38 20.05
CA MET A 1 -5.14 -7.09 18.92
C MET A 1 -6.02 -7.04 17.69
N ASP A 2 -6.66 -5.89 17.49
CA ASP A 2 -7.58 -5.66 16.39
C ASP A 2 -6.81 -5.72 15.08
N THR A 3 -7.03 -6.82 14.35
CA THR A 3 -6.48 -6.98 13.02
C THR A 3 -7.43 -6.23 12.10
N PHE A 4 -7.19 -4.92 11.94
CA PHE A 4 -7.84 -4.14 10.89
C PHE A 4 -7.46 -4.81 9.57
N LYS A 5 -8.37 -5.64 9.07
CA LYS A 5 -8.22 -6.35 7.81
C LYS A 5 -8.63 -5.36 6.73
N THR A 6 -7.77 -4.39 6.47
CA THR A 6 -7.96 -3.41 5.39
C THR A 6 -8.21 -4.17 4.10
N THR A 7 -9.39 -3.96 3.52
CA THR A 7 -9.71 -4.48 2.20
C THR A 7 -9.02 -3.57 1.18
N ILE A 8 -8.02 -4.09 0.48
CA ILE A 8 -7.32 -3.31 -0.55
C ILE A 8 -8.21 -3.19 -1.79
N GLU A 9 -8.44 -1.96 -2.24
CA GLU A 9 -9.29 -1.64 -3.39
C GLU A 9 -8.48 -1.16 -4.58
N VAL A 10 -8.90 -1.55 -5.78
CA VAL A 10 -8.33 -1.01 -7.02
C VAL A 10 -8.71 0.46 -7.16
N GLY A 11 -7.71 1.31 -7.38
CA GLY A 11 -7.88 2.76 -7.41
C GLY A 11 -7.70 3.42 -6.05
N GLY A 12 -7.67 2.66 -4.94
CA GLY A 12 -7.41 3.17 -3.59
C GLY A 12 -5.97 3.64 -3.41
N TYR A 13 -5.79 4.56 -2.46
CA TYR A 13 -4.50 5.16 -2.12
C TYR A 13 -4.02 4.63 -0.77
N TYR A 14 -2.76 4.19 -0.73
CA TYR A 14 -2.20 3.51 0.42
C TYR A 14 -0.75 3.92 0.65
N LEU A 15 -0.30 3.77 1.89
CA LEU A 15 1.10 3.89 2.26
C LEU A 15 1.78 2.52 2.21
N ILE A 16 2.97 2.44 1.62
CA ILE A 16 3.78 1.23 1.65
C ILE A 16 4.54 1.20 2.98
N ASN A 17 4.13 0.37 3.93
CA ASN A 17 4.77 0.17 5.22
C ASN A 17 5.04 -1.32 5.49
N PRO A 18 6.10 -1.89 4.89
CA PRO A 18 6.40 -3.31 5.02
C PRO A 18 6.75 -3.68 6.46
N LEU A 19 6.11 -4.73 6.96
CA LEU A 19 6.36 -5.31 8.30
C LEU A 19 7.80 -5.80 8.42
N ASN A 20 8.35 -6.39 7.35
CA ASN A 20 9.72 -6.87 7.33
C ASN A 20 10.71 -5.71 7.10
N PRO A 21 11.63 -5.43 8.06
CA PRO A 21 12.62 -4.38 7.92
C PRO A 21 13.61 -4.55 6.75
N ARG A 22 13.71 -5.75 6.16
CA ARG A 22 14.55 -6.00 4.98
C ARG A 22 13.90 -5.53 3.67
N CYS A 23 12.59 -5.26 3.67
CA CYS A 23 11.84 -4.82 2.49
C CYS A 23 11.70 -3.29 2.38
N ARG A 24 12.67 -2.53 2.91
CA ARG A 24 12.62 -1.05 3.03
C ARG A 24 12.59 -0.25 1.73
N LYS A 25 12.80 -0.86 0.57
CA LYS A 25 13.02 -0.13 -0.71
C LYS A 25 11.93 0.90 -1.03
N HIS A 26 10.69 0.65 -0.59
CA HIS A 26 9.56 1.53 -0.83
C HIS A 26 8.84 1.98 0.46
N ARG A 27 9.44 1.79 1.64
CA ARG A 27 8.82 2.15 2.92
C ARG A 27 8.53 3.65 2.97
N GLY A 28 7.34 4.01 3.45
CA GLY A 28 6.89 5.39 3.64
C GLY A 28 6.45 6.07 2.34
N ARG A 29 6.35 5.34 1.22
CA ARG A 29 5.97 5.90 -0.07
C ARG A 29 4.48 5.71 -0.31
N MET A 30 3.83 6.77 -0.79
CA MET A 30 2.42 6.70 -1.19
C MET A 30 2.26 6.03 -2.55
N CYS A 31 1.21 5.24 -2.67
CA CYS A 31 0.92 4.52 -3.89
C CYS A 31 -0.58 4.43 -4.16
N LYS A 32 -0.93 4.30 -5.44
CA LYS A 32 -2.29 3.99 -5.89
C LYS A 32 -2.33 2.57 -6.41
N VAL A 33 -3.30 1.76 -5.97
CA VAL A 33 -3.48 0.40 -6.50
C VAL A 33 -4.03 0.50 -7.92
N LEU A 34 -3.36 -0.19 -8.85
CA LEU A 34 -3.79 -0.27 -10.25
C LEU A 34 -4.51 -1.58 -10.54
N GLU A 35 -4.05 -2.67 -9.93
CA GLU A 35 -4.48 -4.02 -10.26
C GLU A 35 -4.14 -4.97 -9.10
N ILE A 36 -5.05 -5.90 -8.80
CA ILE A 36 -4.82 -7.02 -7.89
C ILE A 36 -4.29 -8.19 -8.72
N ILE A 37 -3.05 -8.61 -8.46
CA ILE A 37 -2.38 -9.68 -9.23
C ILE A 37 -2.79 -11.05 -8.67
N ASP A 38 -2.73 -11.18 -7.35
CA ASP A 38 -3.06 -12.40 -6.62
C ASP A 38 -3.48 -12.04 -5.18
N SER A 39 -3.81 -13.04 -4.36
CA SER A 39 -4.23 -12.85 -2.96
C SER A 39 -3.19 -12.17 -2.06
N HIS A 40 -1.93 -12.09 -2.49
CA HIS A 40 -0.82 -11.55 -1.73
C HIS A 40 -0.16 -10.32 -2.37
N HIS A 41 -0.36 -10.08 -3.66
CA HIS A 41 0.33 -9.04 -4.40
C HIS A 41 -0.59 -8.15 -5.20
N VAL A 42 -0.24 -6.87 -5.21
CA VAL A 42 -0.88 -5.85 -6.01
C VAL A 42 0.14 -5.09 -6.83
N ARG A 43 -0.29 -4.59 -7.99
CA ARG A 43 0.46 -3.62 -8.78
C ARG A 43 0.04 -2.23 -8.38
N VAL A 44 0.99 -1.39 -8.01
CA VAL A 44 0.75 -0.02 -7.56
C VAL A 44 1.51 0.98 -8.41
N LYS A 45 1.00 2.21 -8.51
CA LYS A 45 1.71 3.37 -9.03
C LYS A 45 2.24 4.19 -7.86
N LEU A 46 3.55 4.33 -7.79
CA LEU A 46 4.23 5.16 -6.78
C LEU A 46 4.00 6.64 -7.13
N LEU A 47 3.41 7.41 -6.23
CA LEU A 47 2.94 8.77 -6.55
C LEU A 47 4.08 9.75 -6.83
N GLU A 48 5.21 9.60 -6.13
CA GLU A 48 6.42 10.43 -6.25
C GLU A 48 7.11 10.24 -7.60
N THR A 49 7.36 8.99 -7.99
CA THR A 49 8.16 8.68 -9.18
C THR A 49 7.32 8.37 -10.42
N LYS A 50 5.99 8.29 -10.28
CA LYS A 50 5.02 7.82 -11.29
C LYS A 50 5.28 6.41 -11.86
N ARG A 51 6.34 5.72 -11.41
CA ARG A 51 6.67 4.33 -11.75
C ARG A 51 5.70 3.34 -11.12
N THR A 52 5.57 2.18 -11.74
CA THR A 52 4.82 1.04 -11.20
C THR A 52 5.72 0.13 -10.38
N ALA A 53 5.15 -0.52 -9.37
CA ALA A 53 5.83 -1.52 -8.55
C ALA A 53 4.86 -2.65 -8.18
N ARG A 54 5.41 -3.84 -7.93
CA ARG A 54 4.68 -4.95 -7.31
C ARG A 54 4.97 -4.93 -5.82
N VAL A 55 3.94 -4.89 -5.00
CA VAL A 55 4.04 -4.84 -3.53
C VAL A 55 3.12 -5.88 -2.92
N LYS A 56 3.42 -6.29 -1.68
CA LYS A 56 2.53 -7.20 -0.95
C LYS A 56 1.35 -6.43 -0.37
N VAL A 57 0.19 -7.07 -0.40
CA VAL A 57 -1.03 -6.57 0.26
C VAL A 57 -0.76 -6.28 1.74
N SER A 58 -0.01 -7.15 2.43
CA SER A 58 0.36 -6.98 3.85
C SER A 58 1.29 -5.81 4.14
N ASP A 59 1.92 -5.25 3.10
CA ASP A 59 2.83 -4.12 3.23
C ASP A 59 2.10 -2.79 2.96
N LEU A 60 0.79 -2.82 2.66
CA LEU A 60 -0.03 -1.64 2.48
C LEU A 60 -0.79 -1.32 3.76
N THR A 61 -0.82 -0.04 4.09
CA THR A 61 -1.61 0.52 5.18
C THR A 61 -2.50 1.61 4.61
N ASP A 62 -3.72 1.70 5.13
CA ASP A 62 -4.61 2.81 4.80
C ASP A 62 -3.90 4.13 5.06
N PHE A 63 -4.06 5.05 4.12
CA PHE A 63 -3.75 6.43 4.37
C PHE A 63 -4.98 7.02 5.07
N GLU A 64 -5.05 6.87 6.38
CA GLU A 64 -6.03 7.61 7.18
C GLU A 64 -5.65 9.09 7.08
N ASP A 65 -6.40 9.84 6.26
CA ASP A 65 -6.55 11.28 6.44
C ASP A 65 -7.35 11.45 7.74
N ASP A 66 -6.71 11.25 8.89
CA ASP A 66 -7.22 11.71 10.18
C ASP A 66 -7.17 13.25 10.19
N ILE A 67 -8.12 13.86 9.47
CA ILE A 67 -8.52 15.24 9.65
C ILE A 67 -10.01 15.22 9.98
N ASP A 68 -10.32 14.83 11.21
CA ASP A 68 -11.54 15.31 11.88
C ASP A 68 -11.29 16.79 12.25
N ILE A 69 -12.10 17.68 11.66
CA ILE A 69 -12.14 19.13 11.93
C ILE A 69 -13.03 19.39 13.14
#